data_AF-A0A7T8HIL4-F1
#
_entry.id   AF-A0A7T8HIL4-F1
#
_cell.length_a   1.000
_cell.length_b   1.000
_cell.length_c   1.000
_cell.angle_alpha   90.00
_cell.angle_beta   90.00
_cell.angle_gamma   90.00
#
_symmetry.space_group_name_H-M   'P 1'
#
loop_
_entity.id
_entity.type
_entity.pdbx_description
1 polymer ?
#
loop_
_entity_poly.entity_id
_entity_poly.type
_entity_poly.pdbx_seq_one_letter_code
_entity_poly.pdbx_strand_id
1 'polypeptide(L)'
;VNRKGESKKFKPFRKLPNRHLLWHGSRLTNYAGILSQGLKIAPPEAPVTGYMFGKGIYFADMISKSANYCHASKKKTQGSLCSVMWPWGTLYEKKSAEYVEKLPPGKHSTKGIGKTQPDPSDFTEIEGSRDSDLLYNEFIVYDVSQVQCKYLFRMKFNYKI
;
A
#
# COMPACT_ATOMS: atom_id res chain seq x y z
N VAL A 1 -6.87 13.74 6.55
CA VAL A 1 -7.92 12.78 6.90
C VAL A 1 -7.73 12.34 8.34
N ASN A 2 -8.77 12.36 9.16
CA ASN A 2 -8.72 11.85 10.53
C ASN A 2 -9.99 11.05 10.82
N ARG A 3 -9.93 9.73 10.62
CA ARG A 3 -11.08 8.84 10.77
C ARG A 3 -11.39 8.59 12.25
N LYS A 4 -12.68 8.63 12.61
CA LYS A 4 -13.15 8.37 13.98
C LYS A 4 -12.66 7.00 14.47
N GLY A 5 -11.94 6.99 15.58
CA GLY A 5 -11.43 5.77 16.23
C GLY A 5 -10.16 5.15 15.59
N GLU A 6 -9.76 5.57 14.39
CA GLU A 6 -8.57 5.01 13.71
C GLU A 6 -7.28 5.28 14.50
N SER A 7 -7.12 6.51 15.01
CA SER A 7 -5.99 6.86 15.88
C SER A 7 -5.89 5.99 17.15
N LYS A 8 -7.03 5.53 17.68
CA LYS A 8 -7.07 4.65 18.87
C LYS A 8 -6.64 3.23 18.48
N LYS A 9 -7.16 2.70 17.38
CA LYS A 9 -6.78 1.38 16.82
C LYS A 9 -5.29 1.31 16.45
N PHE A 10 -4.75 2.40 15.91
CA PHE A 10 -3.34 2.51 15.52
C PHE A 10 -2.37 2.68 16.70
N LYS A 11 -2.87 3.07 17.89
CA LYS A 11 -2.04 3.39 19.06
C LYS A 11 -1.03 2.28 19.44
N PRO A 12 -1.37 0.98 19.44
CA PRO A 12 -0.43 -0.10 19.76
C PRO A 12 0.80 -0.13 18.83
N PHE A 13 0.58 0.16 17.54
CA PHE A 13 1.62 0.12 16.50
C PHE A 13 2.52 1.36 16.48
N ARG A 14 2.18 2.41 17.23
CA ARG A 14 3.02 3.62 17.30
C ARG A 14 4.42 3.35 17.85
N LYS A 15 4.58 2.29 18.65
CA LYS A 15 5.88 1.88 19.21
C LYS A 15 6.74 1.07 18.23
N LEU A 16 6.16 0.55 17.16
CA LEU A 16 6.93 -0.17 16.15
C LEU A 16 7.86 0.80 15.40
N PRO A 17 9.09 0.36 15.08
CA PRO A 17 10.03 1.17 14.30
C PRO A 17 9.58 1.28 12.83
N ASN A 18 10.32 2.09 12.08
CA ASN A 18 10.20 2.24 10.63
C ASN A 18 8.79 2.69 10.19
N ARG A 19 8.47 3.94 10.54
CA ARG A 19 7.22 4.59 10.14
C ARG A 19 7.42 5.35 8.84
N HIS A 20 6.75 4.91 7.79
CA HIS A 20 6.79 5.54 6.47
C HIS A 20 5.40 6.00 6.05
N LEU A 21 5.38 7.03 5.21
CA LEU A 21 4.19 7.41 4.47
C LEU A 21 4.24 6.70 3.13
N LEU A 22 3.27 5.82 2.88
CA LEU A 22 3.14 5.10 1.62
C LEU A 22 1.84 5.44 0.91
N TRP A 23 1.81 5.15 -0.38
CA TRP A 23 0.69 5.40 -1.26
C TRP A 23 -0.24 4.20 -1.34
N HIS A 24 -1.54 4.48 -1.33
CA HIS A 24 -2.60 3.54 -1.63
C HIS A 24 -3.54 4.14 -2.65
N GLY A 25 -3.61 3.53 -3.84
CA GLY A 25 -4.58 3.90 -4.86
C GLY A 25 -5.79 2.99 -4.83
N SER A 26 -6.96 3.55 -5.13
CA SER A 26 -8.19 2.80 -5.28
C SER A 26 -9.13 3.52 -6.24
N ARG A 27 -10.14 2.82 -6.75
CA ARG A 27 -11.19 3.44 -7.57
C ARG A 27 -11.91 4.53 -6.77
N LEU A 28 -12.31 5.61 -7.45
CA LEU A 28 -13.06 6.71 -6.82
C LEU A 28 -14.31 6.20 -6.07
N THR A 29 -15.01 5.21 -6.65
CA THR A 29 -16.19 4.58 -6.06
C THR A 29 -15.93 3.94 -4.69
N ASN A 30 -14.70 3.52 -4.42
CA ASN A 30 -14.33 2.85 -3.18
C ASN A 30 -14.06 3.84 -2.03
N TYR A 31 -13.76 5.10 -2.35
CA TYR A 31 -13.35 6.07 -1.33
C TYR A 31 -14.46 6.44 -0.35
N ALA A 32 -15.74 6.36 -0.74
CA ALA A 32 -16.85 6.51 0.21
C ALA A 32 -16.78 5.43 1.31
N GLY A 33 -16.48 4.18 0.94
CA GLY A 33 -16.25 3.07 1.88
C GLY A 33 -14.97 3.25 2.69
N ILE A 34 -13.87 3.61 2.03
CA ILE A 34 -12.57 3.84 2.70
C ILE A 34 -12.65 4.99 3.70
N LEU A 35 -13.43 6.05 3.45
CA LEU A 35 -13.61 7.20 4.33
C LEU A 35 -14.67 7.00 5.43
N SER A 36 -15.59 6.05 5.28
CA SER A 36 -16.54 5.68 6.33
C SER A 36 -16.03 4.53 7.21
N GLN A 37 -15.48 3.46 6.62
CA GLN A 37 -15.16 2.20 7.31
C GLN A 37 -13.67 1.88 7.39
N GLY A 38 -12.85 2.50 6.54
CA GLY A 38 -11.39 2.34 6.52
C GLY A 38 -10.96 1.38 5.43
N LEU A 39 -9.66 1.19 5.31
CA LEU A 39 -9.12 0.13 4.45
C LEU A 39 -9.45 -1.23 5.05
N LYS A 40 -9.82 -2.17 4.18
CA LYS A 40 -10.25 -3.52 4.56
C LYS A 40 -9.38 -4.54 3.86
N ILE A 41 -9.17 -5.66 4.55
CA ILE A 41 -8.63 -6.87 3.96
C ILE A 41 -9.79 -7.61 3.29
N ALA A 42 -9.53 -8.23 2.13
CA ALA A 42 -10.52 -9.04 1.44
C ALA A 42 -10.98 -10.20 2.34
N PRO A 43 -12.27 -10.55 2.36
CA PRO A 43 -12.77 -11.59 3.23
C PRO A 43 -12.34 -12.98 2.75
N PRO A 44 -12.36 -14.03 3.61
CA PRO A 44 -11.86 -15.38 3.27
C PRO A 44 -12.48 -16.01 2.03
N GLU A 45 -13.73 -15.70 1.73
CA GLU A 45 -14.50 -16.20 0.58
C GLU A 45 -14.13 -15.54 -0.76
N ALA A 46 -13.50 -14.36 -0.74
CA ALA A 46 -13.10 -13.67 -1.97
C ALA A 46 -12.00 -14.47 -2.71
N PRO A 47 -12.03 -14.51 -4.06
CA PRO A 47 -10.98 -15.18 -4.83
C PRO A 47 -9.61 -14.55 -4.54
N VAL A 48 -8.58 -15.39 -4.51
CA VAL A 48 -7.19 -14.98 -4.22
C VAL A 48 -6.46 -14.44 -5.45
N THR A 49 -7.04 -14.63 -6.64
CA THR A 49 -6.45 -14.23 -7.92
C THR A 49 -6.16 -12.72 -7.94
N GLY A 50 -4.89 -12.36 -8.13
CA GLY A 50 -4.42 -10.97 -8.18
C GLY A 50 -3.72 -10.47 -6.91
N TYR A 51 -3.64 -11.27 -5.84
CA TYR A 51 -2.89 -10.93 -4.62
C TYR A 51 -1.51 -11.60 -4.59
N MET A 52 -0.46 -10.85 -4.92
CA MET A 52 0.93 -11.38 -4.97
C MET A 52 1.42 -11.95 -3.64
N PHE A 53 0.93 -11.41 -2.52
CA PHE A 53 1.36 -11.76 -1.16
C PHE A 53 0.19 -12.11 -0.24
N GLY A 54 -0.88 -12.67 -0.81
CA GLY A 54 -2.08 -13.03 -0.07
C GLY A 54 -2.97 -11.84 0.31
N LYS A 55 -4.02 -12.12 1.08
CA LYS A 55 -5.05 -11.12 1.43
C LYS A 55 -4.50 -10.15 2.46
N GLY A 56 -4.24 -8.93 2.03
CA GLY A 56 -3.76 -7.84 2.88
C GLY A 56 -4.12 -6.48 2.29
N ILE A 57 -3.73 -5.41 2.98
CA ILE A 57 -3.81 -4.05 2.42
C ILE A 57 -2.47 -3.73 1.79
N TYR A 58 -2.50 -3.39 0.50
CA TYR A 58 -1.32 -3.14 -0.32
C TYR A 58 -1.02 -1.65 -0.41
N PHE A 59 0.27 -1.34 -0.31
CA PHE A 59 0.85 -0.01 -0.43
C PHE A 59 2.08 -0.04 -1.35
N ALA A 60 2.44 1.12 -1.87
CA ALA A 60 3.69 1.33 -2.59
C ALA A 60 4.40 2.60 -2.10
N ASP A 61 5.72 2.60 -2.17
CA ASP A 61 6.56 3.79 -1.98
C ASP A 61 6.54 4.70 -3.22
N MET A 62 6.30 4.13 -4.39
CA MET A 62 6.12 4.86 -5.65
C MET A 62 4.68 5.29 -5.87
N ILE A 63 4.47 6.60 -6.05
CA ILE A 63 3.14 7.17 -6.33
C ILE A 63 2.58 6.65 -7.66
N SER A 64 3.41 6.52 -8.70
CA SER A 64 3.02 6.06 -10.04
C SER A 64 2.40 4.67 -10.01
N LYS A 65 2.99 3.75 -9.24
CA LYS A 65 2.47 2.40 -9.03
C LYS A 65 1.09 2.41 -8.38
N SER A 66 0.92 3.15 -7.29
CA SER A 66 -0.38 3.28 -6.64
C SER A 66 -1.41 3.98 -7.52
N ALA A 67 -0.99 4.97 -8.30
CA ALA A 67 -1.86 5.75 -9.18
C ALA A 67 -2.57 4.88 -10.22
N ASN A 68 -1.95 3.79 -10.68
CA ASN A 68 -2.59 2.83 -11.60
C ASN A 68 -3.88 2.22 -11.03
N TYR A 69 -3.97 2.03 -9.71
CA TYR A 69 -5.15 1.51 -9.03
C TYR A 69 -6.29 2.54 -8.92
N CYS A 70 -6.07 3.80 -9.30
CA CYS A 70 -7.14 4.79 -9.42
C CYS A 70 -8.08 4.51 -10.60
N HIS A 71 -7.64 3.71 -11.58
CA HIS A 71 -8.36 3.45 -12.84
C HIS A 71 -8.78 4.72 -13.57
N ALA A 72 -7.94 5.75 -13.56
CA ALA A 72 -8.11 6.91 -14.42
C ALA A 72 -7.93 6.50 -15.89
N SER A 73 -8.54 7.26 -16.80
CA SER A 73 -8.43 7.06 -18.25
C SER A 73 -8.52 8.39 -18.98
N LYS A 74 -8.27 8.39 -20.31
CA LYS A 74 -8.46 9.57 -21.16
C LYS A 74 -9.85 10.21 -21.01
N LYS A 75 -10.89 9.40 -20.75
CA LYS A 75 -12.28 9.87 -20.54
C LYS A 75 -12.58 10.26 -19.08
N LYS A 76 -11.84 9.70 -18.12
CA LYS A 76 -12.02 9.92 -16.67
C LYS A 76 -10.66 10.21 -16.04
N THR A 77 -10.22 11.46 -16.14
CA THR A 77 -8.85 11.86 -15.74
C THR A 77 -8.71 12.14 -14.24
N GLN A 78 -9.81 12.14 -13.48
CA GLN A 78 -9.75 12.35 -12.03
C GLN A 78 -9.53 11.03 -11.29
N GLY A 79 -8.61 11.06 -10.33
CA GLY A 79 -8.37 9.94 -9.41
C GLY A 79 -8.18 10.42 -7.98
N SER A 80 -8.13 9.48 -7.04
CA SER A 80 -7.88 9.75 -5.63
C SER A 80 -6.84 8.79 -5.08
N LEU A 81 -5.88 9.33 -4.33
CA LEU A 81 -4.79 8.60 -3.70
C LEU A 81 -4.80 8.89 -2.21
N CYS A 82 -4.61 7.87 -1.37
CA CYS A 82 -4.43 8.05 0.05
C CYS A 82 -2.94 7.86 0.39
N SER A 83 -2.39 8.78 1.18
CA SER A 83 -1.15 8.51 1.88
C SER A 83 -1.46 8.01 3.29
N VAL A 84 -0.86 6.88 3.62
CA VAL A 84 -1.07 6.15 4.86
C VAL A 84 0.21 6.15 5.66
N MET A 85 0.11 6.51 6.94
CA MET A 85 1.18 6.30 7.90
C MET A 85 1.19 4.83 8.30
N TRP A 86 2.35 4.22 8.12
CA TRP A 86 2.53 2.80 8.34
C TRP A 86 3.84 2.50 9.07
N PRO A 87 3.78 1.93 10.28
CA PRO A 87 4.92 1.30 10.93
C PRO A 87 5.03 -0.12 10.39
N TRP A 88 6.01 -0.38 9.53
CA TRP A 88 6.15 -1.72 8.97
C TRP A 88 6.88 -2.69 9.91
N GLY A 89 7.46 -2.20 11.01
CA GLY A 89 8.15 -3.00 12.00
C GLY A 89 9.27 -3.83 11.37
N THR A 90 9.25 -5.13 11.62
CA THR A 90 10.14 -6.09 10.97
C THR A 90 9.47 -6.69 9.73
N LEU A 91 10.09 -6.51 8.57
CA LEU A 91 9.59 -6.94 7.27
C LEU A 91 9.91 -8.40 6.97
N TYR A 92 8.95 -9.10 6.37
CA TYR A 92 9.13 -10.35 5.68
C TYR A 92 9.37 -10.05 4.19
N GLU A 93 10.61 -10.14 3.76
CA GLU A 93 11.02 -9.70 2.42
C GLU A 93 10.95 -10.83 1.41
N LYS A 94 10.34 -10.57 0.26
CA LYS A 94 10.16 -11.52 -0.84
C LYS A 94 10.51 -10.86 -2.18
N LYS A 95 11.14 -11.62 -3.07
CA LYS A 95 11.47 -11.18 -4.45
C LYS A 95 10.52 -11.73 -5.51
N SER A 96 9.74 -12.75 -5.14
CA SER A 96 8.76 -13.44 -5.99
C SER A 96 7.44 -13.56 -5.25
N ALA A 97 6.35 -13.71 -6.00
CA ALA A 97 5.02 -13.90 -5.43
C ALA A 97 4.98 -15.13 -4.52
N GLU A 98 4.37 -14.98 -3.35
CA GLU A 98 4.15 -16.06 -2.39
C GLU A 98 2.85 -15.77 -1.65
N TYR A 99 1.91 -16.70 -1.65
CA TYR A 99 0.66 -16.52 -0.93
C TYR A 99 0.90 -16.59 0.58
N VAL A 100 0.94 -15.43 1.25
CA VAL A 100 1.13 -15.32 2.69
C VAL A 100 -0.23 -15.32 3.40
N GLU A 101 -0.53 -16.41 4.11
CA GLU A 101 -1.69 -16.48 5.02
C GLU A 101 -1.36 -15.98 6.42
N LYS A 102 -0.16 -16.32 6.89
CA LYS A 102 0.32 -15.99 8.23
C LYS A 102 1.78 -15.58 8.15
N LEU A 103 2.09 -14.45 8.78
CA LEU A 103 3.47 -13.97 8.88
C LEU A 103 4.32 -14.90 9.77
N PRO A 104 5.61 -15.10 9.43
CA PRO A 104 6.54 -15.79 10.33
C PRO A 104 6.65 -15.07 11.68
N PRO A 105 6.99 -15.79 12.78
CA PRO A 105 7.17 -15.19 14.09
C PRO A 105 8.10 -13.97 14.07
N GLY A 106 7.68 -12.88 14.73
CA GLY A 106 8.43 -11.63 14.80
C GLY A 106 8.34 -10.74 13.55
N LYS A 107 7.67 -11.19 12.47
CA LYS A 107 7.38 -10.35 11.31
C LYS A 107 6.03 -9.65 11.49
N HIS A 108 5.97 -8.40 11.03
CA HIS A 108 4.79 -7.55 11.18
C HIS A 108 4.12 -7.25 9.84
N SER A 109 4.85 -7.41 8.74
CA SER A 109 4.43 -7.00 7.42
C SER A 109 5.26 -7.69 6.34
N THR A 110 4.74 -7.75 5.11
CA THR A 110 5.50 -8.27 3.95
C THR A 110 6.00 -7.09 3.11
N LYS A 111 7.23 -7.20 2.60
CA LYS A 111 7.77 -6.33 1.56
C LYS A 111 8.09 -7.17 0.33
N GLY A 112 7.37 -6.92 -0.76
CA GLY A 112 7.80 -7.34 -2.08
C GLY A 112 8.92 -6.39 -2.54
N ILE A 113 10.14 -6.89 -2.74
CA ILE A 113 11.26 -6.08 -3.20
C ILE A 113 11.16 -5.93 -4.71
N GLY A 114 11.14 -4.70 -5.24
CA GLY A 114 11.12 -4.43 -6.67
C GLY A 114 12.51 -4.28 -7.30
N LYS A 115 12.55 -4.27 -8.63
CA LYS A 115 13.71 -3.88 -9.45
C LYS A 115 14.03 -2.39 -9.36
N THR A 116 13.05 -1.57 -8.98
CA THR A 116 13.19 -0.12 -8.83
C THR A 116 12.62 0.31 -7.48
N GLN A 117 13.33 1.20 -6.79
CA GLN A 117 12.93 1.74 -5.49
C GLN A 117 13.37 3.21 -5.37
N PRO A 118 12.74 4.01 -4.50
CA PRO A 118 13.22 5.37 -4.24
C PRO A 118 14.60 5.33 -3.57
N ASP A 119 15.44 6.30 -3.91
CA ASP A 119 16.68 6.56 -3.19
C ASP A 119 16.35 7.02 -1.76
N PRO A 120 16.90 6.38 -0.70
CA PRO A 120 16.71 6.88 0.66
C PRO A 120 17.35 8.24 0.92
N SER A 121 18.30 8.67 0.08
CA SER A 121 19.10 9.89 0.25
C SER A 121 18.60 11.09 -0.58
N ASP A 122 17.75 10.86 -1.59
CA ASP A 122 17.22 11.91 -2.47
C ASP A 122 15.86 11.53 -3.08
N PHE A 123 15.29 12.35 -3.96
CA PHE A 123 14.02 12.15 -4.64
C PHE A 123 14.15 11.38 -5.97
N THR A 124 15.23 10.65 -6.17
CA THR A 124 15.53 9.88 -7.39
C THR A 124 15.11 8.42 -7.25
N GLU A 125 15.07 7.70 -8.38
CA GLU A 125 14.86 6.26 -8.42
C GLU A 125 16.22 5.55 -8.54
N ILE A 126 16.40 4.47 -7.79
CA ILE A 126 17.60 3.63 -7.84
C ILE A 126 17.22 2.19 -8.18
N GLU A 127 18.23 1.44 -8.62
CA GLU A 127 18.09 0.01 -8.85
C GLU A 127 17.90 -0.74 -7.52
N GLY A 128 16.86 -1.56 -7.48
CA GLY A 128 16.57 -2.50 -6.41
C GLY A 128 17.14 -3.89 -6.73
N SER A 129 16.31 -4.93 -6.60
CA SER A 129 16.75 -6.32 -6.81
C SER A 129 16.54 -6.77 -8.25
N ARG A 130 17.62 -6.95 -9.02
CA ARG A 130 17.57 -7.39 -10.43
C ARG A 130 16.86 -8.73 -10.65
N ASP A 131 16.99 -9.63 -9.69
CA ASP A 131 16.41 -10.98 -9.66
C ASP A 131 14.97 -11.02 -9.13
N SER A 132 14.31 -9.87 -8.96
CA SER A 132 12.92 -9.79 -8.54
C SER A 132 11.94 -10.00 -9.69
N ASP A 133 10.76 -10.55 -9.39
CA ASP A 133 9.61 -10.58 -10.32
C ASP A 133 8.81 -9.27 -10.31
N LEU A 134 9.11 -8.37 -9.37
CA LEU A 134 8.38 -7.11 -9.17
C LEU A 134 9.14 -5.93 -9.78
N LEU A 135 8.43 -5.04 -10.47
CA LEU A 135 9.03 -3.81 -10.99
C LEU A 135 9.34 -2.79 -9.89
N TYR A 136 8.43 -2.62 -8.92
CA TYR A 136 8.58 -1.70 -7.80
C TYR A 136 8.20 -2.40 -6.50
N ASN A 137 8.64 -1.82 -5.37
CA ASN A 137 8.31 -2.35 -4.06
C ASN A 137 6.78 -2.47 -3.83
N GLU A 138 6.40 -3.45 -3.02
CA GLU A 138 5.08 -3.58 -2.43
C GLU A 138 5.19 -3.80 -0.94
N PHE A 139 4.17 -3.32 -0.26
CA PHE A 139 4.15 -3.26 1.18
C PHE A 139 2.77 -3.70 1.65
N ILE A 140 2.73 -4.80 2.41
CA ILE A 140 1.50 -5.50 2.72
C ILE A 140 1.36 -5.64 4.22
N VAL A 141 0.19 -5.26 4.72
CA VAL A 141 -0.25 -5.51 6.09
C VAL A 141 -1.41 -6.50 6.12
N TYR A 142 -1.43 -7.28 7.19
CA TYR A 142 -2.44 -8.30 7.44
C TYR A 142 -3.32 -7.95 8.65
N ASP A 143 -3.17 -6.73 9.18
CA ASP A 143 -4.01 -6.16 10.24
C ASP A 143 -4.43 -4.73 9.86
N VAL A 144 -5.75 -4.52 9.75
CA VAL A 144 -6.36 -3.21 9.43
C VAL A 144 -6.04 -2.13 10.47
N SER A 145 -5.71 -2.51 11.70
CA SER A 145 -5.40 -1.58 12.79
C SER A 145 -3.97 -1.03 12.71
N GLN A 146 -3.10 -1.63 11.90
CA GLN A 146 -1.74 -1.16 11.60
C GLN A 146 -1.71 0.03 10.62
N VAL A 147 -2.87 0.44 10.12
CA VAL A 147 -3.02 1.46 9.07
C VAL A 147 -3.65 2.71 9.65
N GLN A 148 -3.05 3.87 9.34
CA GLN A 148 -3.68 5.16 9.61
C GLN A 148 -3.64 6.06 8.38
N CYS A 149 -4.81 6.37 7.82
CA CYS A 149 -4.93 7.31 6.71
C CYS A 149 -4.58 8.72 7.18
N LYS A 150 -3.65 9.39 6.51
CA LYS A 150 -3.22 10.76 6.86
C LYS A 150 -3.69 11.80 5.86
N TYR A 151 -3.46 11.53 4.59
CA TYR A 151 -3.76 12.48 3.52
C TYR A 151 -4.60 11.81 2.44
N LEU A 152 -5.50 12.59 1.84
CA LEU A 152 -6.27 12.19 0.67
C LEU A 152 -5.98 13.24 -0.40
N PHE A 153 -5.47 12.78 -1.53
CA PHE A 153 -5.11 13.62 -2.66
C PHE A 153 -6.13 13.41 -3.76
N ARG A 154 -6.64 14.52 -4.29
CA ARG A 154 -7.37 14.53 -5.56
C ARG A 154 -6.37 14.84 -6.67
N MET A 155 -6.28 13.95 -7.65
CA MET A 155 -5.28 14.05 -8.72
C MET A 155 -5.94 14.13 -10.09
N LYS A 156 -5.29 14.84 -11.01
CA LYS A 156 -5.65 14.88 -12.43
C LYS A 156 -4.55 14.18 -13.22
N PHE A 157 -4.94 13.17 -13.99
CA PHE A 157 -4.06 12.38 -14.85
C PHE A 157 -4.03 12.98 -16.24
N ASN A 158 -2.85 13.36 -16.71
CA ASN A 158 -2.65 13.92 -18.04
C ASN A 158 -2.11 12.83 -18.97
N TYR A 159 -3.00 12.29 -19.82
CA TYR A 159 -2.62 11.30 -20.82
C TYR A 159 -2.17 12.02 -22.09
N LYS A 160 -1.07 11.57 -22.70
CA LYS A 160 -0.73 12.01 -24.05
C LYS A 160 -1.84 11.55 -25.00
N ILE A 161 -2.31 12.49 -25.82
CA ILE A 161 -3.36 12.25 -26.82
C ILE A 161 -2.80 11.30 -27.87
#